data_AF-X1VZN5-F1
#
_entry.id   AF-X1VZN5-F1
#
_cell.length_a   1.000
_cell.length_b   1.000
_cell.length_c   1.000
_cell.angle_alpha   90.00
_cell.angle_beta   90.00
_cell.angle_gamma   90.00
#
_symmetry.space_group_name_H-M   'P 1'
#
loop_
_entity.id
_entity.type
_entity.pdbx_description
1 polymer ?
#
loop_
_entity_poly.entity_id
_entity_poly.type
_entity_poly.pdbx_seq_one_letter_code
_entity_poly.pdbx_strand_id
1 'polypeptide(L)' 'MKEIEIDSYSKINLTLNILTKRQDGYHNIETIMQSVNLADRIFIKKEKEEI' A
#
# COMPACT_ATOMS: atom_id res chain seq x y z
N MET A 1 25.09 5.80 11.24
CA MET A 1 24.46 5.81 9.89
C MET A 1 23.04 6.31 10.07
N LYS A 2 22.49 7.11 9.15
CA LYS A 2 21.07 7.49 9.23
C LYS A 2 20.23 6.27 8.83
N GLU A 3 19.43 5.77 9.75
CA GLU A 3 18.39 4.79 9.49
C GLU A 3 17.07 5.55 9.35
N ILE A 4 16.25 5.14 8.39
CA ILE A 4 14.91 5.68 8.18
C ILE A 4 13.92 4.62 8.65
N GLU A 5 12.94 5.05 9.44
CA GLU A 5 11.87 4.22 9.91
C GLU A 5 10.54 4.82 9.47
N ILE A 6 9.68 4.00 8.87
CA ILE A 6 8.40 4.43 8.29
C ILE A 6 7.32 3.39 8.62
N ASP A 7 6.17 3.86 9.07
CA ASP A 7 4.96 3.04 9.19
C ASP A 7 4.22 2.99 7.85
N SER A 8 4.02 1.78 7.31
CA SER A 8 3.22 1.51 6.13
C SER A 8 1.80 1.11 6.54
N TYR A 9 0.93 2.11 6.71
CA TYR A 9 -0.45 1.90 7.14
C TYR A 9 -1.27 1.09 6.13
N SER A 10 -2.00 0.11 6.65
CA SER A 10 -2.96 -0.72 5.92
C SER A 10 -4.21 0.07 5.56
N LYS A 11 -4.96 -0.45 4.59
CA LYS A 11 -6.29 0.07 4.25
C LYS A 11 -7.33 -1.04 4.21
N ILE A 12 -8.58 -0.65 4.46
CA ILE A 12 -9.76 -1.44 4.16
C ILE A 12 -10.60 -0.71 3.10
N ASN A 13 -11.44 -1.46 2.38
CA ASN A 13 -12.49 -0.88 1.55
C ASN A 13 -13.78 -0.92 2.37
N LEU A 14 -14.34 0.23 2.73
CA LEU A 14 -15.63 0.28 3.45
C LEU A 14 -16.80 -0.11 2.55
N THR A 15 -16.65 0.16 1.25
CA THR A 15 -17.55 -0.28 0.19
C THR A 15 -16.72 -0.70 -1.02
N LEU A 16 -17.24 -1.61 -1.84
CA LEU A 16 -16.63 -1.99 -3.11
C LEU A 16 -17.75 -2.31 -4.11
N ASN A 17 -17.88 -1.48 -5.14
CA ASN A 17 -18.83 -1.66 -6.23
C ASN A 17 -18.06 -1.94 -7.53
N ILE A 18 -18.48 -2.95 -8.27
CA ILE A 18 -17.89 -3.32 -9.56
C ILE A 18 -18.82 -2.81 -10.65
N LEU A 19 -18.35 -1.85 -11.44
CA LEU A 19 -19.17 -1.14 -12.41
C LEU A 19 -19.24 -1.89 -13.74
N THR A 20 -18.10 -2.13 -14.38
CA THR A 20 -18.02 -2.75 -15.70
C THR A 20 -16.71 -3.53 -15.88
N LYS A 21 -16.77 -4.62 -16.64
CA LYS A 21 -15.57 -5.32 -17.13
C LYS A 21 -14.96 -4.52 -18.29
N ARG A 22 -13.66 -4.31 -18.25
CA ARG A 22 -12.85 -3.61 -19.26
C ARG A 22 -12.36 -4.61 -20.31
N GLN A 23 -11.95 -4.07 -21.47
CA GLN A 23 -11.41 -4.88 -22.57
C GLN A 23 -10.05 -5.52 -22.24
N ASP A 24 -9.31 -4.94 -21.31
CA ASP A 24 -8.01 -5.43 -20.82
C ASP A 24 -8.12 -6.52 -19.74
N GLY A 25 -9.33 -6.98 -19.44
CA GLY A 25 -9.58 -8.03 -18.45
C GLY A 25 -9.76 -7.54 -17.01
N TYR A 26 -9.61 -6.24 -16.74
CA TYR A 26 -9.86 -5.64 -15.43
C TYR A 26 -11.31 -5.17 -15.28
N HIS A 27 -11.64 -4.56 -14.13
CA HIS A 27 -12.93 -3.94 -13.89
C HIS A 27 -12.77 -2.48 -13.48
N ASN A 28 -13.69 -1.63 -13.93
CA ASN A 28 -13.89 -0.33 -13.31
C ASN A 28 -14.60 -0.57 -11.97
N ILE A 29 -14.07 0.01 -10.90
CA ILE A 29 -14.63 -0.11 -9.55
C ILE A 29 -14.86 1.27 -8.94
N GLU A 30 -15.82 1.34 -8.03
CA GLU A 30 -16.07 2.48 -7.15
C GLU A 30 -15.95 1.98 -5.70
N THR A 31 -15.19 2.68 -4.87
CA THR A 31 -14.88 2.23 -3.51
C THR A 31 -14.54 3.40 -2.60
N ILE A 32 -14.81 3.26 -1.30
CA ILE A 32 -14.24 4.13 -0.26
C ILE A 32 -13.09 3.38 0.40
N MET A 33 -11.86 3.81 0.12
CA MET A 33 -10.64 3.31 0.77
C MET A 33 -10.39 4.10 2.05
N GLN A 34 -10.27 3.39 3.18
CA GLN A 34 -9.98 3.98 4.48
C GLN A 34 -8.69 3.37 5.04
N SER A 35 -7.69 4.21 5.29
CA SER A 35 -6.52 3.81 6.07
C SER A 35 -6.92 3.50 7.50
N VAL A 36 -6.34 2.44 8.06
CA VAL A 36 -6.58 2.03 9.45
C VAL A 36 -5.29 2.10 10.24
N ASN A 37 -5.38 2.23 11.56
CA ASN A 37 -4.21 2.26 12.45
C ASN A 37 -3.62 0.85 12.68
N LEU A 38 -3.28 0.18 11.58
CA LEU A 38 -2.56 -1.08 11.52
C LEU A 38 -1.50 -0.91 10.45
N ALA A 39 -0.23 -1.11 10.79
CA ALA A 39 0.87 -0.82 9.89
C ALA A 39 1.99 -1.87 10.00
N ASP A 40 2.64 -2.12 8.86
CA ASP A 40 3.96 -2.71 8.86
C ASP A 40 5.01 -1.64 9.16
N ARG A 41 6.04 -1.97 9.93
CA ARG A 41 7.13 -1.05 10.26
C ARG A 41 8.34 -1.35 9.38
N ILE A 42 8.70 -0.39 8.53
CA ILE A 42 9.75 -0.55 7.52
C ILE A 42 11.00 0.19 7.99
N PHE A 43 12.12 -0.54 8.05
CA PHE A 43 13.43 -0.01 8.39
C PHE A 43 14.33 -0.01 7.15
N ILE A 44 14.85 1.16 6.80
CA ILE A 44 15.74 1.34 5.65
C ILE A 44 17.09 1.82 6.16
N LYS A 45 18.14 1.06 5.83
CA LYS A 45 19.53 1.40 6.11
C LYS A 45 20.35 1.31 4.83
N LYS A 46 21.30 2.22 4.65
CA LYS A 46 22.29 2.11 3.57
C LYS A 46 23.18 0.91 3.88
N GLU A 47 23.27 -0.04 2.96
CA GLU A 47 24.23 -1.14 3.04
C GLU A 47 25.65 -0.59 2.82
N LYS A 48 26.65 -1.15 3.51
CA LYS A 48 28.04 -0.77 3.28
C LYS A 48 28.51 -1.49 2.01
N GLU A 49 29.12 -0.76 1.08
CA GLU A 49 29.87 -1.40 0.00
C GLU A 49 31.04 -2.17 0.64
N GLU A 50 31.10 -3.48 0.42
CA GLU A 50 32.30 -4.26 0.72
C GLU A 50 33.36 -3.89 -0.33
N ILE A 51 34.45 -3.25 0.13
CA ILE A 51 35.68 -3.02 -0.66
C ILE A 51 36.68 -4.10 -0.28
#